data_AF-A0A8J2JGR9-F1
#
_entry.id   AF-A0A8J2JGR9-F1
#
_cell.length_a   1.000
_cell.length_b   1.000
_cell.length_c   1.000
_cell.angle_alpha   90.00
_cell.angle_beta   90.00
_cell.angle_gamma   90.00
#
_symmetry.space_group_name_H-M   'P 1'
#
loop_
_entity.id
_entity.type
_entity.pdbx_description
1 polymer ?
#
loop_
_entity_poly.entity_id
_entity_poly.type
_entity_poly.pdbx_seq_one_letter_code
_entity_poly.pdbx_strand_id
1 'polypeptide(L)' 'ANRVALVTGASIGIGAAVAAKLAEHGMTVVGCARNKDAIQKLAEEIEGKGFPGKL' A
#
# COMPACT_ATOMS: atom_id res chain seq x y z
N ALA A 1 -16.66 -8.40 5.99
CA ALA A 1 -15.85 -7.44 5.21
C ALA A 1 -14.39 -7.58 5.65
N ASN A 2 -13.53 -8.11 4.78
CA ASN A 2 -12.08 -8.18 4.97
C ASN A 2 -11.47 -8.53 3.61
N ARG A 3 -11.21 -7.52 2.78
CA ARG A 3 -10.70 -7.72 1.41
C ARG A 3 -9.20 -7.48 1.38
N VAL A 4 -8.48 -8.36 0.68
CA VAL A 4 -7.04 -8.27 0.44
C VAL A 4 -6.82 -7.88 -1.02
N ALA A 5 -5.88 -6.97 -1.28
CA ALA A 5 -5.52 -6.54 -2.63
C ALA A 5 -4.03 -6.72 -2.89
N LEU A 6 -3.66 -7.37 -3.99
CA LEU A 6 -2.28 -7.44 -4.48
C LEU A 6 -2.03 -6.32 -5.48
N VAL A 7 -1.00 -5.50 -5.23
CA VAL A 7 -0.59 -4.42 -6.13
C VAL A 7 0.82 -4.68 -6.64
N THR A 8 0.95 -5.00 -7.92
CA THR A 8 2.24 -5.11 -8.62
C THR A 8 2.72 -3.74 -9.09
N GLY A 9 4.02 -3.46 -8.97
CA GLY A 9 4.56 -2.13 -9.22
C GLY A 9 4.23 -1.11 -8.13
N ALA A 10 3.96 -1.57 -6.90
CA ALA A 10 3.55 -0.73 -5.77
C ALA A 10 4.62 0.28 -5.29
N SER A 11 5.87 0.17 -5.76
CA SER A 11 6.98 0.99 -5.25
C SER A 11 6.87 2.47 -5.63
N ILE A 12 6.25 2.82 -6.76
CA ILE A 12 6.22 4.20 -7.27
C ILE A 12 4.97 4.50 -8.11
N GLY A 13 4.74 5.78 -8.41
CA GLY A 13 3.77 6.23 -9.40
C GLY A 13 2.35 5.76 -9.12
N ILE A 14 1.67 5.26 -10.15
CA ILE A 14 0.27 4.83 -10.04
C ILE A 14 0.12 3.64 -9.09
N GLY A 15 1.04 2.68 -9.11
CA GLY A 15 0.99 1.52 -8.22
C GLY A 15 1.02 1.92 -6.75
N ALA A 16 1.91 2.86 -6.39
CA ALA A 16 1.98 3.42 -5.04
C ALA A 16 0.69 4.17 -4.65
N ALA A 17 0.15 5.00 -5.55
CA ALA A 17 -1.08 5.74 -5.30
C ALA A 17 -2.30 4.81 -5.10
N VAL A 18 -2.40 3.75 -5.91
CA VAL A 18 -3.45 2.74 -5.79
C VAL A 18 -3.33 1.98 -4.47
N ALA A 19 -2.12 1.54 -4.09
CA ALA A 19 -1.89 0.86 -2.83
C ALA A 19 -2.31 1.72 -1.63
N ALA A 20 -1.92 2.99 -1.61
CA ALA A 20 -2.32 3.94 -0.58
C ALA A 20 -3.84 4.12 -0.52
N LYS A 21 -4.51 4.27 -1.67
CA LYS A 21 -5.97 4.50 -1.72
C LYS A 21 -6.78 3.27 -1.29
N LEU A 22 -6.26 2.06 -1.56
CA LEU A 22 -6.87 0.82 -1.07
C LEU A 22 -6.75 0.69 0.46
N ALA A 23 -5.57 1.04 1.01
CA ALA A 23 -5.37 1.07 2.46
C ALA A 23 -6.26 2.15 3.14
N GLU A 24 -6.42 3.32 2.52
CA GLU A 24 -7.35 4.36 2.99
C GLU A 24 -8.79 3.85 3.11
N HIS A 25 -9.21 2.92 2.23
CA HIS A 25 -10.52 2.28 2.28
C HIS A 25 -10.60 1.05 3.20
N GLY A 26 -9.61 0.81 4.06
CA GLY A 26 -9.65 -0.24 5.07
C GLY A 26 -9.22 -1.62 4.57
N MET A 27 -8.57 -1.70 3.41
CA MET A 27 -8.11 -2.98 2.86
C MET A 27 -6.74 -3.37 3.42
N THR A 28 -6.47 -4.68 3.46
CA THR A 28 -5.09 -5.17 3.58
C THR A 28 -4.50 -5.23 2.18
N VAL A 29 -3.41 -4.52 1.96
CA VAL A 29 -2.73 -4.46 0.67
C VAL A 29 -1.44 -5.26 0.76
N VAL A 30 -1.11 -5.99 -0.30
CA VAL A 30 0.17 -6.67 -0.47
C VAL A 30 0.89 -5.96 -1.62
N GLY A 31 1.95 -5.23 -1.31
CA GLY A 31 2.79 -4.56 -2.31
C GLY A 31 3.83 -5.50 -2.90
N CYS A 32 3.92 -5.58 -4.23
CA CYS A 32 4.97 -6.32 -4.93
C CYS A 32 5.72 -5.42 -5.93
N ALA A 33 7.03 -5.24 -5.72
CA ALA A 33 7.92 -4.55 -6.65
C ALA A 33 9.38 -4.97 -6.40
N ARG A 34 10.29 -4.54 -7.28
CA ARG A 34 11.72 -4.88 -7.20
C ARG A 34 12.47 -4.14 -6.10
N ASN A 35 12.02 -2.93 -5.75
CA ASN A 35 12.66 -2.10 -4.74
C ASN A 35 11.89 -2.20 -3.43
N LYS A 36 12.42 -2.98 -2.47
CA LYS A 36 11.79 -3.21 -1.16
C LYS A 36 11.74 -1.94 -0.31
N ASP A 37 12.80 -1.13 -0.32
CA ASP A 37 12.89 0.08 0.50
C ASP A 37 11.81 1.11 0.11
N ALA A 38 11.52 1.21 -1.18
CA ALA A 38 10.42 2.06 -1.68
C ALA A 38 9.04 1.58 -1.20
N ILE A 39 8.82 0.26 -1.11
CA ILE A 39 7.57 -0.30 -0.56
C ILE A 39 7.49 -0.06 0.95
N GLN A 40 8.59 -0.27 1.66
CA GLN A 40 8.66 -0.08 3.12
C GLN A 40 8.33 1.37 3.49
N LYS A 41 8.93 2.34 2.78
CA LYS A 41 8.62 3.75 2.97
C LYS A 41 7.15 4.08 2.71
N LEU A 42 6.55 3.49 1.67
CA LEU A 42 5.13 3.68 1.40
C LEU A 42 4.24 3.10 2.52
N ALA A 43 4.62 1.95 3.09
CA ALA A 43 3.92 1.35 4.22
C ALA A 43 3.98 2.26 5.47
N GLU A 44 5.17 2.79 5.79
CA GLU A 44 5.37 3.78 6.87
C GLU A 44 4.54 5.05 6.65
N GLU A 45 4.49 5.56 5.41
CA GLU A 45 3.65 6.72 5.05
C GLU A 45 2.15 6.43 5.22
N ILE A 46 1.70 5.21 4.94
CA ILE A 46 0.31 4.78 5.12
C ILE A 46 -0.03 4.67 6.62
N GLU A 47 0.85 4.07 7.42
CA GLU A 47 0.70 3.99 8.87
C GLU A 47 0.67 5.38 9.52
N GLY A 48 1.59 6.28 9.11
CA GLY A 48 1.67 7.65 9.60
C GLY A 48 0.44 8.51 9.28
N LYS A 49 -0.31 8.18 8.22
CA LYS A 49 -1.59 8.82 7.88
C LYS A 49 -2.78 8.30 8.70
N GLY A 50 -2.61 7.23 9.47
CA GLY A 50 -3.67 6.65 10.29
C GLY A 50 -4.79 6.01 9.47
N PHE A 51 -4.47 5.46 8.29
CA PHE A 51 -5.46 4.79 7.46
C PHE A 51 -6.03 3.54 8.15
N PRO A 52 -7.31 3.20 7.92
CA PRO A 52 -7.93 2.03 8.54
C PRO A 52 -7.39 0.70 8.00
N GLY A 53 -6.76 0.71 6.82
CA GLY A 53 -6.11 -0.43 6.20
C GLY A 53 -4.59 -0.41 6.41
N LYS A 54 -3.91 -1.36 5.78
CA LYS A 54 -2.45 -1.53 5.87
C LYS A 54 -1.86 -1.98 4.54
N LEU A 55 -0.57 -1.71 4.34
CA LEU A 55 0.22 -2.15 3.18
C LEU A 55 1.41 -2.99 3.65
#